data_AF-A0A820MFE0-F1
#
_entry.id   AF-A0A820MFE0-F1
#
_cell.length_a   1.000
_cell.length_b   1.000
_cell.length_c   1.000
_cell.angle_alpha   90.00
_cell.angle_beta   90.00
_cell.angle_gamma   90.00
#
_symmetry.space_group_name_H-M   'P 1'
#
loop_
_entity.id
_entity.type
_entity.pdbx_description
1 polymer ?
#
loop_
_entity_poly.entity_id
_entity_poly.type
_entity_poly.pdbx_seq_one_letter_code
_entity_poly.pdbx_strand_id
1 'polypeptide(L)'
;MAKNALDFGLKIPSFTQTYLSPGSGVVTTYLRESGILKYLEQLGFHITGYGCKKCIQNEENNNLKSDIKQIVNENNLITIGMISGTRQTQQRHSLIKANYVTSSPLVLAYALAGNVLIDLEKETFTVDNKEFSIRDIWPNRQDIEELEDELIIKKILN
;
A
#
# COMPACT_ATOMS: atom_id res chain seq x y z
N MET A 1 1.13 4.06 -10.20
CA MET A 1 0.29 4.51 -9.07
C MET A 1 1.07 5.29 -8.01
N ALA A 2 2.01 4.70 -7.26
CA ALA A 2 2.73 5.43 -6.18
C ALA A 2 3.43 6.71 -6.66
N LYS A 3 4.11 6.63 -7.82
CA LYS A 3 4.67 7.79 -8.52
C LYS A 3 3.60 8.86 -8.79
N ASN A 4 2.53 8.49 -9.49
CA ASN A 4 1.44 9.41 -9.85
C ASN A 4 0.83 10.06 -8.59
N ALA A 5 0.59 9.29 -7.53
CA ALA A 5 0.08 9.83 -6.28
C ALA A 5 0.98 10.93 -5.71
N LEU A 6 2.29 10.74 -5.69
CA LEU A 6 3.23 11.76 -5.22
C LEU A 6 3.33 12.96 -6.17
N ASP A 7 3.24 12.74 -7.49
CA ASP A 7 3.21 13.82 -8.49
C ASP A 7 1.98 14.73 -8.29
N PHE A 8 0.87 14.18 -7.76
CA PHE A 8 -0.33 14.91 -7.35
C PHE A 8 -0.26 15.46 -5.91
N GLY A 9 0.85 15.30 -5.19
CA GLY A 9 1.04 15.79 -3.81
C GLY A 9 0.37 14.93 -2.73
N LEU A 10 -0.09 13.73 -3.08
CA LEU A 10 -0.86 12.89 -2.16
C LEU A 10 0.02 12.29 -1.07
N LYS A 11 -0.58 12.14 0.12
CA LYS A 11 0.04 11.50 1.27
C LYS A 11 -0.93 10.52 1.90
N ILE A 12 -0.38 9.46 2.47
CA ILE A 12 -1.17 8.50 3.23
C ILE A 12 -1.52 9.11 4.59
N PRO A 13 -2.78 9.01 5.04
CA PRO A 13 -3.18 9.49 6.36
C PRO A 13 -2.30 8.89 7.45
N SER A 14 -1.90 9.71 8.43
CA SER A 14 -0.93 9.30 9.45
C SER A 14 -1.38 8.16 10.38
N PHE A 15 -2.67 7.81 10.34
CA PHE A 15 -3.25 6.70 11.10
C PHE A 15 -3.27 5.38 10.32
N THR A 16 -2.94 5.40 9.03
CA THR A 16 -2.83 4.21 8.18
C THR A 16 -1.42 3.64 8.28
N GLN A 17 -1.32 2.35 8.60
CA GLN A 17 -0.05 1.64 8.57
C GLN A 17 0.19 0.96 7.23
N THR A 18 1.38 1.15 6.66
CA THR A 18 1.77 0.59 5.36
C THR A 18 3.04 -0.24 5.48
N TYR A 19 3.10 -1.33 4.74
CA TYR A 19 4.21 -2.28 4.75
C TYR A 19 4.37 -2.92 3.37
N LEU A 20 5.62 -3.21 2.97
CA LEU A 20 5.93 -3.95 1.77
C LEU A 20 6.73 -5.21 2.14
N SER A 21 6.16 -6.38 1.90
CA SER A 21 6.83 -7.67 2.15
C SER A 21 6.94 -8.47 0.85
N PRO A 22 8.01 -8.26 0.05
CA PRO A 22 8.20 -8.98 -1.20
C PRO A 22 8.37 -10.49 -0.99
N GLY A 23 7.78 -11.29 -1.88
CA GLY A 23 7.92 -12.75 -1.84
C GLY A 23 9.33 -13.24 -2.14
N SER A 24 10.12 -12.45 -2.89
CA SER A 24 11.50 -12.77 -3.27
C SER A 24 12.34 -11.50 -3.40
N GLY A 25 13.68 -11.67 -3.38
CA GLY A 25 14.62 -10.57 -3.62
C GLY A 25 14.50 -9.97 -5.03
N VAL A 26 14.08 -10.77 -6.02
CA VAL A 26 13.88 -10.33 -7.42
C VAL A 26 12.85 -9.21 -7.50
N VAL A 27 11.81 -9.26 -6.67
CA VAL A 27 10.79 -8.20 -6.59
C VAL A 27 11.39 -6.87 -6.16
N THR A 28 12.21 -6.87 -5.12
CA THR A 28 12.92 -5.67 -4.71
C THR A 28 13.85 -5.16 -5.80
N THR A 29 14.53 -6.06 -6.51
CA THR A 29 15.43 -5.67 -7.61
C THR A 29 14.67 -4.92 -8.69
N TYR A 30 13.59 -5.49 -9.27
CA TYR A 30 12.88 -4.77 -10.33
C TYR A 30 12.17 -3.50 -9.82
N LEU A 31 11.70 -3.46 -8.56
CA LEU A 31 11.13 -2.24 -7.98
C LEU A 31 12.19 -1.14 -7.79
N ARG A 32 13.43 -1.52 -7.46
CA ARG A 32 14.55 -0.58 -7.33
C ARG A 32 15.01 -0.08 -8.70
N GLU A 33 15.25 -0.99 -9.65
CA GLU A 33 15.73 -0.66 -10.99
C GLU A 33 14.70 0.16 -11.79
N SER A 34 13.40 -0.10 -11.61
CA SER A 34 12.33 0.75 -12.16
C SER A 34 12.23 2.13 -11.52
N GLY A 35 12.96 2.36 -10.42
CA GLY A 35 12.82 3.56 -9.60
C GLY A 35 11.47 3.67 -8.90
N ILE A 36 10.65 2.62 -8.87
CA ILE A 36 9.33 2.64 -8.22
C ILE A 36 9.45 2.52 -6.69
N LEU A 37 10.45 1.80 -6.21
CA LEU A 37 10.66 1.57 -4.77
C LEU A 37 10.73 2.88 -3.98
N LYS A 38 11.44 3.89 -4.49
CA LYS A 38 11.56 5.19 -3.82
C LYS A 38 10.22 5.90 -3.61
N TYR A 39 9.25 5.71 -4.51
CA TYR A 39 7.92 6.31 -4.41
C TYR A 39 7.06 5.52 -3.42
N LEU A 40 7.19 4.20 -3.40
CA LEU A 40 6.55 3.35 -2.39
C LEU A 40 7.04 3.72 -0.98
N GLU A 41 8.36 3.86 -0.80
CA GLU A 41 8.96 4.25 0.49
C GLU A 41 8.55 5.64 0.94
N GLN A 42 8.41 6.61 0.03
CA GLN A 42 7.89 7.95 0.36
C GLN A 42 6.43 7.91 0.85
N LEU A 43 5.65 6.93 0.41
CA LEU A 43 4.30 6.66 0.92
C LEU A 43 4.31 5.72 2.14
N GLY A 44 5.48 5.39 2.70
CA GLY A 44 5.63 4.55 3.89
C GLY A 44 5.65 3.05 3.64
N PHE A 45 5.55 2.59 2.39
CA PHE A 45 5.67 1.17 2.02
C PHE A 45 7.14 0.72 2.00
N HIS A 46 7.74 0.66 3.19
CA HIS A 46 9.10 0.18 3.37
C HIS A 46 9.19 -1.34 3.32
N ILE A 47 10.31 -1.85 2.82
CA ILE A 47 10.59 -3.28 2.82
C ILE A 47 10.76 -3.76 4.26
N THR A 48 9.83 -4.61 4.72
CA THR A 48 9.86 -5.16 6.09
C THR A 48 10.45 -6.57 6.19
N GLY A 49 10.69 -7.23 5.05
CA GLY A 49 11.27 -8.56 4.99
C GLY A 49 10.93 -9.32 3.72
N TYR A 50 11.55 -10.49 3.55
CA TYR A 50 11.35 -11.39 2.40
C TYR A 50 10.71 -12.72 2.82
N GLY A 51 9.74 -13.19 2.03
CA GLY A 51 9.02 -14.46 2.22
C GLY A 51 7.76 -14.34 3.07
N CYS A 52 7.15 -15.47 3.46
CA CYS A 52 5.95 -15.53 4.32
C CYS A 52 6.20 -15.01 5.75
N LYS A 53 7.36 -14.41 6.02
CA LYS A 53 7.70 -13.81 7.30
C LYS A 53 6.90 -12.52 7.47
N LYS A 54 5.83 -12.67 8.25
CA LYS A 54 4.97 -11.67 8.91
C LYS A 54 3.92 -11.00 8.04
N CYS A 55 2.78 -11.67 8.01
CA CYS A 55 1.53 -10.98 8.27
C CYS A 55 1.54 -10.51 9.75
N ILE A 56 2.19 -9.38 10.04
CA ILE A 56 2.09 -8.62 11.29
C ILE A 56 2.18 -9.45 12.60
N GLN A 57 3.36 -9.93 12.94
CA GLN A 57 3.69 -10.27 14.33
C GLN A 57 5.17 -9.97 14.59
N ASN A 58 5.50 -8.72 14.91
CA ASN A 58 6.15 -8.46 16.20
C ASN A 58 5.44 -7.22 16.72
N GLU A 59 4.84 -7.33 17.91
CA GLU A 59 4.31 -6.18 18.64
C GLU A 59 5.38 -5.10 18.88
N GLU A 60 6.66 -5.44 18.70
CA GLU A 60 7.82 -4.54 18.78
C GLU A 60 7.94 -3.56 17.60
N ASN A 61 7.32 -3.84 16.44
CA ASN A 61 7.23 -2.89 15.31
C ASN A 61 5.87 -2.19 15.27
N ASN A 62 5.05 -2.27 16.34
CA ASN A 62 3.82 -1.50 16.47
C ASN A 62 4.13 -0.01 16.67
N ASN A 63 4.49 0.65 15.56
CA ASN A 63 4.51 2.10 15.45
C ASN A 63 3.09 2.69 15.37
N LEU A 64 2.04 1.92 15.69
CA LEU A 64 0.72 2.53 15.89
C LEU A 64 0.82 3.33 17.17
N LYS A 65 0.79 4.66 17.03
CA LYS A 65 0.81 5.59 18.15
C LYS A 65 -0.19 5.12 19.21
N SER A 66 0.21 5.16 20.48
CA SER A 66 -0.63 4.81 21.63
C SER A 66 -2.02 5.42 21.52
N ASP A 67 -2.08 6.66 21.05
CA ASP A 67 -3.28 7.46 20.94
C ASP A 67 -4.27 6.86 19.93
N ILE A 68 -3.78 6.31 18.81
CA ILE A 68 -4.63 5.62 17.83
C ILE A 68 -5.20 4.33 18.43
N LYS A 69 -4.38 3.55 19.15
CA LYS A 69 -4.84 2.32 19.81
C LYS A 69 -5.95 2.64 20.82
N GLN A 70 -5.76 3.70 21.60
CA GLN A 70 -6.73 4.19 22.57
C GLN A 70 -8.03 4.60 21.89
N ILE A 71 -7.98 5.46 20.86
CA ILE A 71 -9.15 5.91 20.11
C ILE A 71 -9.92 4.73 19.52
N VAL A 72 -9.24 3.75 18.91
CA VAL A 72 -9.87 2.56 18.33
C VAL A 72 -10.61 1.76 19.40
N ASN A 73 -10.01 1.56 20.58
CA ASN A 73 -10.61 0.79 21.66
C ASN A 73 -11.76 1.54 22.34
N GLU A 74 -11.57 2.82 22.67
CA GLU A 74 -12.59 3.66 23.35
C GLU A 74 -13.85 3.85 22.51
N ASN A 75 -13.68 3.97 21.19
CA ASN A 75 -14.80 4.18 20.26
C ASN A 75 -15.27 2.88 19.60
N ASN A 76 -14.71 1.73 20.00
CA ASN A 76 -15.02 0.40 19.44
C ASN A 76 -15.00 0.39 17.89
N LEU A 77 -13.98 1.02 17.29
CA LEU A 77 -13.87 1.15 15.84
C LEU A 77 -13.53 -0.19 15.19
N ILE A 78 -14.16 -0.48 14.06
CA ILE A 78 -13.83 -1.64 13.22
C ILE A 78 -12.66 -1.25 12.32
N THR A 79 -11.45 -1.71 12.65
CA THR A 79 -10.28 -1.50 11.78
C THR A 79 -10.11 -2.65 10.80
N ILE A 80 -9.59 -2.33 9.62
CA ILE A 80 -9.56 -3.21 8.45
C ILE A 80 -8.13 -3.33 7.92
N GLY A 81 -7.72 -4.56 7.60
CA GLY A 81 -6.46 -4.84 6.90
C GLY A 81 -6.69 -5.05 5.40
N MET A 82 -5.95 -4.33 4.56
CA MET A 82 -5.93 -4.52 3.10
C MET A 82 -4.65 -5.25 2.69
N ILE A 83 -4.76 -6.35 1.94
CA ILE A 83 -3.63 -7.24 1.64
C ILE A 83 -3.63 -7.63 0.16
N SER A 84 -2.47 -7.64 -0.48
CA SER A 84 -2.30 -8.04 -1.89
C SER A 84 -1.75 -9.47 -2.10
N GLY A 85 -2.00 -10.35 -1.15
CA GLY A 85 -1.53 -11.74 -1.13
C GLY A 85 -2.61 -12.74 -1.56
N THR A 86 -2.31 -14.04 -1.50
CA THR A 86 -3.21 -15.11 -2.01
C THR A 86 -4.02 -15.81 -0.93
N ARG A 87 -3.73 -15.58 0.35
CA ARG A 87 -4.53 -16.11 1.48
C ARG A 87 -4.98 -14.96 2.35
N GLN A 88 -6.21 -15.05 2.87
CA GLN A 88 -6.60 -14.34 4.09
C GLN A 88 -5.77 -14.92 5.23
N THR A 89 -4.51 -14.49 5.31
CA THR A 89 -3.62 -14.90 6.38
C THR A 89 -4.21 -14.37 7.68
N GLN A 90 -4.75 -15.28 8.50
CA GLN A 90 -5.36 -15.01 9.80
C GLN A 90 -4.36 -14.54 10.88
N GLN A 91 -3.39 -13.69 10.54
CA GLN A 91 -2.44 -13.17 11.51
C GLN A 91 -2.87 -11.78 11.98
N ARG A 92 -3.03 -11.71 13.29
CA ARG A 92 -3.94 -10.86 14.04
C ARG A 92 -3.16 -9.70 14.62
N HIS A 93 -3.16 -8.55 13.94
CA HIS A 93 -3.05 -7.31 14.70
C HIS A 93 -4.31 -7.22 15.56
N SER A 94 -4.18 -7.10 16.88
CA SER A 94 -5.31 -7.21 17.83
C SER A 94 -6.45 -6.21 17.55
N LEU A 95 -6.13 -5.09 16.89
CA LEU A 95 -7.12 -4.09 16.49
C LEU A 95 -7.83 -4.42 15.17
N ILE A 96 -7.24 -5.22 14.28
CA ILE A 96 -7.83 -5.53 12.96
C ILE A 96 -8.96 -6.55 13.13
N LYS A 97 -10.17 -6.13 12.78
CA LYS A 97 -11.40 -6.93 12.90
C LYS A 97 -11.73 -7.71 11.63
N ALA A 98 -11.36 -7.19 10.46
CA ALA A 98 -11.54 -7.88 9.19
C ALA A 98 -10.39 -7.58 8.22
N ASN A 99 -10.16 -8.50 7.28
CA ASN A 99 -9.13 -8.39 6.26
C ASN A 99 -9.73 -8.61 4.88
N TYR A 100 -9.34 -7.77 3.92
CA TYR A 100 -9.71 -7.93 2.52
C TYR A 100 -8.47 -8.19 1.67
N VAL A 101 -8.58 -9.22 0.83
CA VAL A 101 -7.59 -9.54 -0.18
C VAL A 101 -7.97 -8.83 -1.47
N THR A 102 -7.06 -8.06 -2.03
CA THR A 102 -7.30 -7.28 -3.24
C THR A 102 -6.01 -7.14 -4.07
N SER A 103 -6.04 -6.40 -5.17
CA SER A 103 -4.84 -6.16 -5.98
C SER A 103 -3.90 -5.15 -5.31
N SER A 104 -2.60 -5.21 -5.60
CA SER A 104 -1.61 -4.26 -5.05
C SER A 104 -1.96 -2.78 -5.30
N PRO A 105 -2.45 -2.38 -6.50
CA PRO A 105 -2.92 -1.02 -6.73
C PRO A 105 -4.11 -0.63 -5.85
N LEU A 106 -5.06 -1.55 -5.60
CA LEU A 106 -6.19 -1.26 -4.71
C LEU A 106 -5.77 -1.15 -3.24
N VAL A 107 -4.79 -1.92 -2.78
CA VAL A 107 -4.20 -1.71 -1.44
C VAL A 107 -3.69 -0.27 -1.31
N LEU A 108 -2.96 0.22 -2.31
CA LEU A 108 -2.46 1.60 -2.32
C LEU A 108 -3.59 2.64 -2.40
N ALA A 109 -4.63 2.39 -3.22
CA ALA A 109 -5.81 3.26 -3.33
C ALA A 109 -6.50 3.46 -1.98
N TYR A 110 -6.81 2.36 -1.28
CA TYR A 110 -7.44 2.41 0.04
C TYR A 110 -6.52 2.96 1.12
N ALA A 111 -5.20 2.75 1.01
CA ALA A 111 -4.25 3.35 1.92
C ALA A 111 -4.22 4.88 1.78
N LEU A 112 -4.27 5.41 0.54
CA LEU A 112 -4.40 6.85 0.27
C LEU A 112 -5.73 7.41 0.78
N ALA A 113 -6.83 6.68 0.59
CA ALA A 113 -8.15 7.10 1.05
C ALA A 113 -8.30 7.04 2.60
N GLY A 114 -7.62 6.10 3.26
CA GLY A 114 -7.71 5.88 4.71
C GLY A 114 -9.05 5.31 5.20
N ASN A 115 -9.96 4.99 4.29
CA ASN A 115 -11.29 4.46 4.60
C ASN A 115 -11.70 3.44 3.53
N VAL A 116 -12.19 2.27 3.95
CA VAL A 116 -12.66 1.21 3.04
C VAL A 116 -14.12 1.33 2.63
N LEU A 117 -14.89 2.20 3.32
CA LEU A 117 -16.30 2.44 3.01
C LEU A 117 -16.49 3.46 1.88
N ILE A 118 -15.41 4.03 1.37
CA ILE A 118 -15.43 5.01 0.29
C ILE A 118 -15.70 4.33 -1.06
N ASP A 119 -16.46 5.01 -1.92
CA ASP A 119 -16.64 4.61 -3.30
C ASP A 119 -15.52 5.21 -4.15
N LEU A 120 -14.42 4.46 -4.33
CA LEU A 120 -13.24 4.92 -5.08
C LEU A 120 -13.54 5.31 -6.54
N GLU A 121 -14.68 4.90 -7.11
CA GLU A 121 -15.07 5.27 -8.48
C GLU A 121 -15.75 6.63 -8.56
N LYS A 122 -16.40 7.06 -7.48
CA LYS A 122 -17.20 8.29 -7.43
C LYS A 122 -16.51 9.39 -6.62
N GLU A 123 -15.68 9.02 -5.66
CA GLU A 123 -15.07 10.01 -4.80
C GLU A 123 -13.99 10.82 -5.53
N THR A 124 -14.02 12.13 -5.27
CA THR A 124 -12.94 13.04 -5.58
C THR A 124 -12.31 13.52 -4.28
N PHE A 125 -11.00 13.71 -4.32
CA PHE A 125 -10.19 14.12 -3.19
C PHE A 125 -9.51 15.44 -3.57
N THR A 126 -9.29 16.33 -2.61
CA THR A 126 -8.63 17.61 -2.86
C THR A 126 -7.32 17.68 -2.11
N VAL A 127 -6.24 18.01 -2.81
CA VAL A 127 -4.92 18.33 -2.23
C VAL A 127 -4.40 19.61 -2.87
N ASP A 128 -4.03 20.59 -2.06
CA ASP A 128 -3.50 21.89 -2.53
C ASP A 128 -4.35 22.56 -3.63
N ASN A 129 -5.68 22.54 -3.46
CA ASN A 129 -6.69 23.05 -4.42
C ASN A 129 -6.75 22.30 -5.77
N LYS A 130 -6.15 21.11 -5.87
CA LYS A 130 -6.31 20.22 -7.01
C LYS A 130 -7.23 19.06 -6.62
N GLU A 131 -8.30 18.91 -7.38
CA GLU A 131 -9.15 17.73 -7.31
C GLU A 131 -8.50 16.58 -8.07
N PHE A 132 -8.59 15.37 -7.51
CA PHE A 132 -8.20 14.15 -8.17
C PHE A 132 -9.18 13.03 -7.81
N SER A 133 -9.31 12.10 -8.73
CA SER A 133 -9.96 10.80 -8.54
C SER A 133 -8.89 9.70 -8.50
N ILE A 134 -9.26 8.52 -8.02
CA ILE A 134 -8.36 7.35 -8.09
C ILE A 134 -8.00 7.01 -9.54
N ARG A 135 -8.85 7.34 -10.51
CA ARG A 135 -8.59 7.12 -11.94
C ARG A 135 -7.41 7.96 -12.44
N ASP A 136 -7.23 9.18 -11.94
CA ASP A 136 -6.16 10.08 -12.36
C ASP A 136 -4.76 9.59 -11.97
N ILE A 137 -4.69 8.78 -10.89
CA ILE A 137 -3.43 8.18 -10.41
C ILE A 137 -3.29 6.71 -10.81
N TRP A 138 -4.29 6.14 -11.49
CA TRP A 138 -4.25 4.76 -11.95
C TRP A 138 -3.23 4.60 -13.07
N PRO A 139 -2.34 3.60 -13.01
CA PRO A 139 -1.35 3.39 -14.06
C PRO A 139 -2.04 2.93 -15.37
N ASN A 140 -1.63 3.49 -16.50
CA ASN A 140 -2.02 2.95 -17.80
C ASN A 140 -1.37 1.58 -17.99
N ARG A 141 -2.09 0.68 -18.65
CA ARG A 141 -1.60 -0.66 -18.98
C ARG A 141 -0.34 -0.61 -19.85
N GLN A 142 -0.29 0.30 -20.83
CA GLN A 142 0.86 0.46 -21.72
C GLN A 142 2.14 0.81 -20.93
N ASP A 143 2.06 1.77 -20.01
CA ASP A 143 3.21 2.15 -19.16
C ASP A 143 3.73 0.97 -18.31
N ILE A 144 2.83 0.08 -17.87
CA ILE A 144 3.20 -1.12 -17.11
C ILE A 144 3.94 -2.12 -18.01
N GLU A 145 3.39 -2.39 -19.20
CA GLU A 145 3.95 -3.33 -20.17
C GLU A 145 5.35 -2.88 -20.63
N GLU A 146 5.52 -1.58 -20.92
CA GLU A 146 6.81 -1.01 -21.30
C GLU A 146 7.87 -1.15 -20.20
N LEU A 147 7.50 -0.88 -18.94
CA LEU A 147 8.39 -1.05 -17.80
C LEU A 147 8.76 -2.53 -17.55
N GLU A 148 7.81 -3.45 -17.72
CA GLU A 148 8.05 -4.89 -17.57
C GLU A 148 9.00 -5.41 -18.65
N ASP A 149 8.78 -5.05 -19.90
CA ASP A 149 9.62 -5.45 -21.04
C ASP A 149 11.05 -4.90 -20.93
N GLU A 150 11.21 -3.63 -20.53
CA GLU A 150 12.52 -3.00 -20.44
C GLU A 150 13.36 -3.55 -19.27
N LEU A 151 12.73 -3.84 -18.13
CA LEU A 151 13.44 -4.12 -16.89
C LEU A 151 13.45 -5.59 -16.51
N ILE A 152 12.29 -6.24 -16.53
CA ILE A 152 12.17 -7.61 -16.01
C ILE A 152 12.69 -8.59 -17.05
N ILE A 153 12.22 -8.47 -18.29
CA ILE A 153 12.58 -9.42 -19.35
C ILE A 153 14.01 -9.18 -19.85
N LYS A 154 14.41 -7.93 -20.10
CA LYS A 154 15.72 -7.65 -20.74
C LYS A 154 16.91 -7.56 -19.79
N LYS A 155 16.73 -7.15 -18.53
CA LYS A 155 17.86 -6.84 -17.62
C LYS A 155 18.02 -7.80 -16.44
N ILE A 156 16.93 -8.44 -15.99
CA ILE A 156 16.92 -9.21 -14.74
C ILE A 156 16.87 -10.72 -15.01
N LEU A 157 16.15 -11.14 -16.04
CA LEU A 157 15.97 -12.56 -16.38
C LEU A 157 16.86 -13.06 -17.54
N ASN A 158 17.48 -12.14 -18.29
CA ASN A 158 18.49 -12.40 -19.32
C ASN A 158 19.87 -12.01 -18.81
#